data_AF-A0A7S2KMH4-F1
#
_entry.id   AF-A0A7S2KMH4-F1
#
_cell.length_a   1.000
_cell.length_b   1.000
_cell.length_c   1.000
_cell.angle_alpha   90.00
_cell.angle_beta   90.00
_cell.angle_gamma   90.00
#
_symmetry.space_group_name_H-M   'P 1'
#
loop_
_entity.id
_entity.type
_entity.pdbx_description
1 polymer ?
#
loop_
_entity_poly.entity_id
_entity_poly.type
_entity_poly.pdbx_seq_one_letter_code
_entity_poly.pdbx_strand_id
1 'polypeptide(L)'
;AAMLRYVLEPGAAQVPAASPKDGVYRDGRGGDEVLGALRRTTIGADEEVQTPFGARRVIYADYTASGRACGVVEDFVRREVLPRYGNTHTLTTATARQTTYLRAEAREVIRHHLNATHEDAVIFAGNGSTGAAHLLVQTLQ
;
A
#
# COMPACT_ATOMS: atom_id res chain seq x y z
N ALA A 1 -34.12 -14.66 9.60
CA ALA A 1 -33.20 -13.55 9.90
C ALA A 1 -32.40 -13.24 8.65
N ALA A 2 -32.67 -12.11 7.99
CA ALA A 2 -31.98 -11.72 6.77
C ALA A 2 -30.51 -11.39 7.10
N MET A 3 -29.60 -12.13 6.49
CA MET A 3 -28.16 -11.94 6.63
C MET A 3 -27.81 -10.59 6.02
N LEU A 4 -27.32 -9.64 6.83
CA LEU A 4 -26.69 -8.40 6.36
C LEU A 4 -25.44 -8.77 5.53
N ARG A 5 -25.65 -9.06 4.24
CA ARG A 5 -24.63 -8.91 3.22
C ARG A 5 -24.48 -7.41 3.02
N TYR A 6 -23.44 -6.84 3.60
CA TYR A 6 -22.97 -5.56 3.12
C TYR A 6 -22.50 -5.79 1.69
N VAL A 7 -23.24 -5.25 0.72
CA VAL A 7 -22.87 -5.27 -0.69
C VAL A 7 -21.83 -4.16 -0.84
N LEU A 8 -20.57 -4.53 -1.01
CA LEU A 8 -19.59 -3.61 -1.58
C LEU A 8 -20.09 -3.27 -2.98
N GLU A 9 -20.29 -1.98 -3.26
CA GLU A 9 -20.46 -1.51 -4.63
C GLU A 9 -19.32 -2.11 -5.46
N PRO A 10 -19.61 -2.85 -6.55
CA PRO A 10 -18.59 -3.39 -7.44
C PRO A 10 -17.74 -2.22 -7.98
N GLY A 11 -16.57 -1.96 -7.39
CA GLY A 11 -15.83 -0.73 -7.67
C GLY A 11 -15.04 -0.13 -6.51
N ALA A 12 -15.49 -0.32 -5.25
CA ALA A 12 -14.94 0.41 -4.11
C ALA A 12 -13.44 0.17 -3.84
N ALA A 13 -12.93 -0.98 -4.29
CA ALA A 13 -11.50 -1.32 -4.30
C ALA A 13 -11.13 -2.06 -5.60
N GLN A 14 -11.78 -1.71 -6.72
CA GLN A 14 -11.36 -2.26 -8.00
C GLN A 14 -9.87 -1.94 -8.22
N VAL A 15 -9.07 -3.00 -8.40
CA VAL A 15 -7.79 -2.90 -9.07
C VAL A 15 -8.08 -2.13 -10.36
N PRO A 16 -7.44 -0.97 -10.61
CA PRO A 16 -7.56 -0.31 -11.90
C PRO A 16 -7.34 -1.37 -12.96
N ALA A 17 -8.25 -1.47 -13.94
CA ALA A 17 -8.12 -2.40 -15.05
C ALA A 17 -6.65 -2.38 -15.49
N ALA A 18 -6.01 -3.57 -15.49
CA ALA A 18 -4.55 -3.70 -15.59
C ALA A 18 -3.99 -2.58 -16.45
N SER A 19 -3.19 -1.68 -15.84
CA SER A 19 -2.53 -0.61 -16.56
C SER A 19 -1.96 -1.23 -17.84
N PRO A 20 -2.29 -0.73 -19.04
CA PRO A 20 -1.92 -1.40 -20.28
C PRO A 20 -0.44 -1.72 -20.23
N LYS A 21 -0.10 -3.02 -20.11
CA LYS A 21 1.27 -3.45 -19.84
C LYS A 21 2.25 -3.01 -20.95
N ASP A 22 1.74 -2.55 -22.09
CA ASP A 22 2.53 -2.26 -23.29
C ASP A 22 2.30 -0.89 -23.96
N GLY A 23 1.70 0.11 -23.28
CA GLY A 23 1.28 1.34 -23.98
C GLY A 23 1.43 2.69 -23.29
N VAL A 24 1.10 2.82 -22.00
CA VAL A 24 0.87 4.16 -21.39
C VAL A 24 2.18 4.83 -20.92
N TYR A 25 3.19 4.05 -20.55
CA TYR A 25 4.51 4.57 -20.18
C TYR A 25 5.45 4.83 -21.37
N ARG A 26 4.99 4.61 -22.63
CA ARG A 26 5.83 4.79 -23.83
C ARG A 26 5.95 6.23 -24.31
N ASP A 27 5.03 7.12 -23.92
CA ASP A 27 5.19 8.57 -24.11
C ASP A 27 5.71 9.16 -22.79
N GLY A 28 7.01 9.52 -22.75
CA GLY A 28 7.69 10.01 -21.55
C GLY A 28 6.98 11.18 -20.86
N ARG A 29 6.08 11.90 -21.56
CA ARG A 29 5.28 12.99 -20.99
C ARG A 29 4.22 12.55 -19.99
N GLY A 30 3.58 11.38 -20.19
CA GLY A 30 2.54 10.88 -19.29
C GLY A 30 3.11 10.32 -17.98
N GLY A 31 4.27 9.68 -18.05
CA GLY A 31 4.98 9.18 -16.87
C GLY A 31 5.43 10.32 -15.95
N ASP A 32 5.97 11.40 -16.53
CA ASP A 32 6.45 12.56 -15.77
C ASP A 32 5.34 13.29 -15.04
N GLU A 33 4.15 13.38 -15.62
CA GLU A 33 2.99 13.99 -14.98
C GLU A 33 2.54 13.19 -13.73
N VAL A 34 2.44 11.87 -13.86
CA VAL A 34 2.08 10.96 -12.76
C VAL A 34 3.14 10.99 -11.66
N LEU A 35 4.41 10.91 -12.02
CA LEU A 35 5.51 11.00 -11.05
C LEU A 35 5.54 12.36 -10.36
N GLY A 36 5.28 13.43 -11.09
CA GLY A 36 5.12 14.77 -10.55
C GLY A 36 3.96 14.86 -9.55
N ALA A 37 2.82 14.25 -9.86
CA ALA A 37 1.67 14.18 -8.96
C ALA A 37 2.00 13.43 -7.67
N LEU A 38 2.64 12.26 -7.77
CA LEU A 38 3.06 11.48 -6.60
C LEU A 38 4.04 12.26 -5.71
N ARG A 39 5.04 12.91 -6.30
CA ARG A 39 6.02 13.72 -5.56
C ARG A 39 5.36 14.85 -4.76
N ARG A 40 4.31 15.47 -5.30
CA ARG A 40 3.54 16.51 -4.60
C ARG A 40 2.77 15.98 -3.39
N THR A 41 2.48 14.67 -3.33
CA THR A 41 1.80 14.05 -2.19
C THR A 41 2.76 13.57 -1.10
N THR A 42 4.08 13.67 -1.29
CA THR A 42 5.06 13.28 -0.28
C THR A 42 4.93 14.14 0.97
N ILE A 43 4.69 13.49 2.10
CA ILE A 43 4.52 14.18 3.38
C ILE A 43 5.86 14.74 3.84
N GLY A 44 5.85 16.03 4.17
CA GLY A 44 7.01 16.78 4.64
C GLY A 44 8.05 17.10 3.56
N ALA A 45 7.67 17.09 2.27
CA ALA A 45 8.57 17.41 1.16
C ALA A 45 9.12 18.85 1.21
N ASP A 46 8.34 19.77 1.78
CA ASP A 46 8.67 21.20 1.90
C ASP A 46 9.03 21.61 3.34
N GLU A 47 9.29 20.64 4.22
CA GLU A 47 9.70 20.93 5.59
C GLU A 47 11.05 21.63 5.64
N GLU A 48 11.14 22.58 6.56
CA GLU A 48 12.35 23.35 6.81
C GLU A 48 12.89 23.05 8.20
N VAL A 49 14.20 23.07 8.32
CA VAL A 49 14.90 23.00 9.60
C VAL A 49 15.60 24.33 9.86
N GLN A 50 15.54 24.78 11.11
CA GLN A 50 16.30 25.94 11.54
C GLN A 50 17.78 25.57 11.64
N THR A 51 18.62 26.36 10.98
CA THR A 51 20.06 26.22 11.03
C THR A 51 20.70 27.53 11.54
N PRO A 52 21.97 27.50 11.97
CA PRO A 52 22.72 28.73 12.28
C PRO A 52 22.80 29.74 11.12
N PHE A 53 22.48 29.32 9.89
CA PHE A 53 22.48 30.15 8.68
C PHE A 53 21.06 30.42 8.15
N GLY A 54 20.05 30.36 9.03
CA GLY A 54 18.64 30.56 8.71
C GLY A 54 17.88 29.25 8.43
N ALA A 55 16.60 29.39 8.09
CA ALA A 55 15.77 28.25 7.69
C ALA A 55 16.28 27.64 6.38
N ARG A 56 16.39 26.32 6.34
CA ARG A 56 16.80 25.56 5.15
C ARG A 56 15.83 24.41 4.93
N ARG A 57 15.39 24.23 3.68
CA ARG A 57 14.59 23.08 3.28
C ARG A 57 15.34 21.77 3.54
N VAL A 58 14.64 20.78 4.08
CA VAL A 58 15.17 19.45 4.33
C VAL A 58 15.30 18.68 3.02
N ILE A 59 16.52 18.27 2.68
CA ILE A 59 16.78 17.34 1.57
C ILE A 59 16.81 15.93 2.15
N TYR A 60 15.81 15.12 1.81
CA TYR A 60 15.77 13.73 2.24
C TYR A 60 16.53 12.84 1.27
N ALA A 61 17.72 12.40 1.70
CA ALA A 61 18.61 11.54 0.92
C ALA A 61 18.67 10.09 1.45
N ASP A 62 17.70 9.69 2.29
CA ASP A 62 17.70 8.38 2.99
C ASP A 62 16.64 7.40 2.44
N TYR A 63 16.19 7.61 1.20
CA TYR A 63 15.18 6.77 0.55
C TYR A 63 15.58 5.30 0.42
N THR A 64 16.87 4.98 0.47
CA THR A 64 17.37 3.60 0.44
C THR A 64 17.16 2.87 1.76
N ALA A 65 17.14 3.58 2.89
CA ALA A 65 16.85 3.00 4.19
C ALA A 65 15.34 2.89 4.43
N SER A 66 14.59 3.96 4.12
CA SER A 66 13.13 3.98 4.21
C SER A 66 12.53 5.03 3.29
N GLY A 67 11.36 4.74 2.73
CA GLY A 67 10.58 5.75 2.00
C GLY A 67 9.94 6.78 2.94
N ARG A 68 9.63 7.96 2.41
CA ARG A 68 8.73 8.92 3.09
C ARG A 68 7.28 8.49 2.93
N ALA A 69 6.46 8.86 3.92
CA ALA A 69 5.02 8.70 3.85
C ALA A 69 4.45 9.48 2.65
N CYS A 70 3.49 8.87 1.97
CA CYS A 70 2.83 9.41 0.79
C CYS A 70 1.36 9.69 1.14
N GLY A 71 0.90 10.91 0.91
CA GLY A 71 -0.44 11.36 1.25
C GLY A 71 -1.54 10.47 0.66
N VAL A 72 -1.34 9.90 -0.52
CA VAL A 72 -2.32 8.98 -1.14
C VAL A 72 -2.54 7.73 -0.28
N VAL A 73 -1.46 7.13 0.23
CA VAL A 73 -1.54 5.94 1.08
C VAL A 73 -2.11 6.29 2.44
N GLU A 74 -1.63 7.38 3.04
CA GLU A 74 -2.09 7.82 4.37
C GLU A 74 -3.57 8.22 4.37
N ASP A 75 -4.03 8.91 3.33
CA ASP A 75 -5.44 9.28 3.19
C ASP A 75 -6.32 8.05 3.00
N PHE A 76 -5.87 7.05 2.22
CA PHE A 76 -6.61 5.79 2.07
C PHE A 76 -6.70 5.04 3.41
N VAL A 77 -5.58 4.91 4.14
CA VAL A 77 -5.58 4.29 5.46
C VAL A 77 -6.53 5.05 6.39
N ARG A 78 -6.44 6.38 6.43
CA ARG A 78 -7.27 7.23 7.29
C ARG A 78 -8.77 7.16 6.97
N ARG A 79 -9.14 7.16 5.69
CA ARG A 79 -10.55 7.27 5.25
C ARG A 79 -11.22 5.92 5.05
N GLU A 80 -10.50 4.93 4.54
CA GLU A 80 -11.10 3.65 4.15
C GLU A 80 -10.81 2.51 5.14
N VAL A 81 -9.61 2.50 5.73
CA VAL A 81 -9.18 1.40 6.61
C VAL A 81 -9.57 1.67 8.06
N LEU A 82 -9.11 2.78 8.64
CA LEU A 82 -9.25 3.05 10.08
C LEU A 82 -10.70 3.12 10.58
N PRO A 83 -11.67 3.73 9.87
CA PRO A 83 -13.04 3.84 10.39
C PRO A 83 -13.76 2.49 10.56
N ARG A 84 -13.31 1.46 9.84
CA ARG A 84 -13.90 0.10 9.87
C ARG A 84 -12.91 -0.94 10.39
N TYR A 85 -11.81 -0.51 10.99
CA TYR A 85 -10.79 -1.41 11.48
C TYR A 85 -11.35 -2.32 12.59
N GLY A 86 -11.12 -3.61 12.45
CA GLY A 86 -11.39 -4.61 13.47
C GLY A 86 -10.32 -5.68 13.44
N ASN A 87 -9.98 -6.22 14.61
CA ASN A 87 -9.00 -7.30 14.69
C ASN A 87 -9.49 -8.54 13.94
N THR A 88 -8.63 -9.17 13.14
CA THR A 88 -8.96 -10.26 12.21
C THR A 88 -9.07 -11.64 12.85
N HIS A 89 -8.96 -11.76 14.17
CA HIS A 89 -9.05 -13.05 14.87
C HIS A 89 -10.45 -13.67 14.93
N THR A 90 -11.49 -12.93 14.50
CA THR A 90 -12.87 -13.44 14.40
C THR A 90 -13.56 -12.86 13.17
N LEU A 91 -14.65 -13.47 12.71
CA LEU A 91 -15.49 -12.93 11.62
C LEU A 91 -16.88 -12.49 12.11
N THR A 92 -17.04 -12.37 13.43
CA THR A 92 -18.35 -12.17 14.07
C THR A 92 -18.84 -10.73 13.91
N THR A 93 -17.94 -9.74 13.82
CA THR A 93 -18.30 -8.33 13.65
C THR A 93 -18.13 -7.86 12.21
N ALA A 94 -18.82 -6.78 11.85
CA ALA A 94 -18.65 -6.17 10.53
C ALA A 94 -17.22 -5.65 10.30
N THR A 95 -16.60 -5.05 11.32
CA THR A 95 -15.24 -4.48 11.23
C THR A 95 -14.17 -5.57 11.10
N ALA A 96 -14.29 -6.66 11.86
CA ALA A 96 -13.35 -7.78 11.77
C ALA A 96 -13.41 -8.48 10.40
N ARG A 97 -14.61 -8.64 9.83
CA ARG A 97 -14.78 -9.09 8.44
C ARG A 97 -14.16 -8.12 7.44
N GLN A 98 -14.41 -6.82 7.58
CA GLN A 98 -13.89 -5.81 6.66
C GLN A 98 -12.36 -5.82 6.60
N THR A 99 -11.68 -5.79 7.76
CA THR A 99 -10.21 -5.83 7.80
C THR A 99 -9.65 -7.14 7.25
N THR A 100 -10.35 -8.26 7.45
CA THR A 100 -9.97 -9.56 6.87
C THR A 100 -10.03 -9.52 5.33
N TYR A 101 -11.07 -8.93 4.75
CA TYR A 101 -11.20 -8.77 3.30
C TYR A 101 -10.13 -7.84 2.72
N LEU A 102 -9.90 -6.68 3.34
CA LEU A 102 -8.83 -5.76 2.91
C LEU A 102 -7.46 -6.46 2.88
N ARG A 103 -7.17 -7.31 3.87
CA ARG A 103 -5.93 -8.09 3.92
C ARG A 103 -5.86 -9.15 2.81
N ALA A 104 -6.97 -9.78 2.45
CA ALA A 104 -7.03 -10.75 1.36
C ALA A 104 -6.87 -10.07 -0.01
N GLU A 105 -7.55 -8.94 -0.21
CA GLU A 105 -7.44 -8.14 -1.44
C GLU A 105 -6.02 -7.60 -1.63
N ALA A 106 -5.41 -7.06 -0.59
CA ALA A 106 -4.02 -6.61 -0.64
C ALA A 106 -3.07 -7.74 -1.09
N ARG A 107 -3.34 -8.99 -0.69
CA ARG A 107 -2.57 -10.16 -1.13
C ARG A 107 -2.71 -10.40 -2.63
N GLU A 108 -3.93 -10.34 -3.16
CA GLU A 108 -4.19 -10.52 -4.59
C GLU A 108 -3.58 -9.40 -5.44
N VAL A 109 -3.66 -8.14 -4.96
CA VAL A 109 -3.00 -7.00 -5.62
C VAL A 109 -1.49 -7.24 -5.72
N ILE A 110 -0.85 -7.66 -4.63
CA ILE A 110 0.59 -7.98 -4.62
C ILE A 110 0.89 -9.15 -5.55
N ARG A 111 0.09 -10.23 -5.51
CA ARG A 111 0.22 -11.40 -6.39
C ARG A 111 0.21 -11.00 -7.87
N HIS A 112 -0.73 -10.14 -8.25
CA HIS A 112 -0.86 -9.63 -9.61
C HIS A 112 0.37 -8.80 -10.04
N HIS A 113 0.86 -7.89 -9.19
CA HIS A 113 2.01 -7.04 -9.51
C HIS A 113 3.33 -7.82 -9.61
N LEU A 114 3.44 -8.93 -8.88
CA LEU A 114 4.58 -9.84 -8.96
C LEU A 114 4.48 -10.86 -10.10
N ASN A 115 3.38 -10.85 -10.88
CA ASN A 115 3.05 -11.87 -11.87
C ASN A 115 3.06 -13.30 -11.31
N ALA A 116 2.71 -13.46 -10.03
CA ALA A 116 2.65 -14.76 -9.38
C ALA A 116 1.49 -15.60 -9.96
N THR A 117 1.72 -16.91 -10.03
CA THR A 117 0.79 -17.91 -10.56
C THR A 117 0.08 -18.64 -9.42
N HIS A 118 -0.62 -19.73 -9.74
CA HIS A 118 -1.26 -20.60 -8.74
C HIS A 118 -0.26 -21.51 -8.02
N GLU A 119 0.96 -21.65 -8.56
CA GLU A 119 2.06 -22.40 -7.94
C GLU A 119 2.81 -21.55 -6.90
N ASP A 120 2.58 -20.24 -6.89
CA ASP A 120 3.25 -19.28 -6.02
C ASP A 120 2.42 -18.91 -4.79
N ALA A 121 3.06 -18.82 -3.63
CA ALA A 121 2.45 -18.33 -2.39
C ALA A 121 2.94 -16.92 -2.04
N VAL A 122 2.01 -16.00 -1.77
CA VAL A 122 2.33 -14.66 -1.23
C VAL A 122 2.13 -14.68 0.28
N ILE A 123 3.23 -14.55 1.05
CA ILE A 123 3.22 -14.58 2.51
C ILE A 123 3.62 -13.21 3.08
N PHE A 124 2.84 -12.69 4.01
CA PHE A 124 3.19 -11.44 4.72
C PHE A 124 4.10 -11.76 5.90
N ALA A 125 5.38 -11.39 5.80
CA ALA A 125 6.42 -11.76 6.75
C ALA A 125 6.81 -10.64 7.75
N GLY A 126 5.98 -9.60 7.89
CA GLY A 126 6.22 -8.51 8.85
C GLY A 126 7.23 -7.48 8.36
N ASN A 127 8.31 -7.29 9.10
CA ASN A 127 9.23 -6.14 8.99
C ASN A 127 10.23 -6.27 7.81
N GLY A 128 9.72 -6.20 6.59
CA GLY A 128 10.53 -6.17 5.38
C GLY A 128 11.28 -7.48 5.08
N SER A 129 12.39 -7.37 4.35
CA SER A 129 13.16 -8.52 3.85
C SER A 129 13.78 -9.35 4.97
N THR A 130 14.21 -8.73 6.07
CA THR A 130 14.74 -9.45 7.24
C THR A 130 13.70 -10.40 7.84
N GLY A 131 12.46 -9.93 8.00
CA GLY A 131 11.35 -10.77 8.49
C GLY A 131 11.06 -11.94 7.55
N ALA A 132 11.10 -11.71 6.23
CA ALA A 132 10.94 -12.76 5.23
C ALA A 132 12.06 -13.81 5.28
N ALA A 133 13.32 -13.38 5.38
CA ALA A 133 14.45 -14.30 5.49
C ALA A 133 14.37 -15.14 6.78
N HIS A 134 14.00 -14.51 7.89
CA HIS A 134 13.82 -15.21 9.15
C HIS A 134 12.72 -16.26 9.09
N LEU A 135 11.56 -15.90 8.53
CA LEU A 135 10.43 -16.82 8.34
C LEU A 135 10.82 -18.01 7.45
N LEU A 136 11.56 -17.75 6.36
CA LEU A 136 12.03 -18.79 5.46
C LEU A 136 12.92 -19.80 6.19
N VAL A 137 13.91 -19.33 6.96
CA VAL A 137 14.80 -20.19 7.75
C VAL A 137 14.01 -21.00 8.77
N GLN A 138 13.08 -20.36 9.51
CA GLN A 138 12.25 -21.05 10.50
C GLN A 138 11.33 -22.12 9.93
N THR A 139 10.91 -21.99 8.66
CA THR A 139 9.95 -22.92 8.05
C THR A 139 10.64 -24.09 7.36
N LEU A 140 11.91 -23.93 6.96
CA LEU A 140 12.68 -24.95 6.23
C LEU A 140 13.64 -25.75 7.11
N GLN A 141 13.88 -25.31 8.34
CA GLN A 141 14.67 -26.04 9.35
C GLN A 141 13.76 -26.84 10.29
#